data_AF-A0A538S1X9-F1
#
_entry.id   AF-A0A538S1X9-F1
#
_cell.length_a   1.000
_cell.length_b   1.000
_cell.length_c   1.000
_cell.angle_alpha   90.00
_cell.angle_beta   90.00
_cell.angle_gamma   90.00
#
_symmetry.space_group_name_H-M   'P 1'
#
loop_
_entity.id
_entity.type
_entity.pdbx_description
1 polymer ?
#
loop_
_entity_poly.entity_id
_entity_poly.type
_entity_poly.pdbx_seq_one_letter_code
_entity_poly.pdbx_strand_id
1 'polypeptide(L)'
;MVPFDTVLAVALLTAAPSSPAPAGIQDMFPVLRGPLQALALRWEILDPREVRYILARQEDFVADLNLLRRRHGELKNVPSIADSQRFPERAAVNDLLAFNRAYRQHIDVRQPLELLNWWELRVALQETDHLYQVWDAVRDARCDYYYVTVRRLALKRLRDLVGEEAYYSSNLPPCVPLWRFEQIR
;
A
#
# COMPACT_ATOMS: atom_id res chain seq x y z
N MET A 1 32.88 -10.76 -2.97
CA MET A 1 32.39 -11.86 -2.12
C MET A 1 31.24 -11.32 -1.28
N VAL A 2 30.12 -12.03 -1.18
CA VAL A 2 29.00 -11.63 -0.30
C VAL A 2 29.37 -12.02 1.13
N PRO A 3 29.32 -11.09 2.11
CA PRO A 3 29.57 -11.40 3.51
C PRO A 3 28.63 -12.49 4.06
N PHE A 4 29.14 -13.41 4.88
CA PHE A 4 28.38 -14.56 5.40
C PHE A 4 27.18 -14.15 6.26
N ASP A 5 27.35 -13.11 7.07
CA ASP A 5 26.29 -12.46 7.86
C ASP A 5 25.13 -11.95 7.00
N THR A 6 25.40 -11.46 5.78
CA THR A 6 24.37 -11.04 4.83
C THR A 6 23.58 -12.24 4.31
N VAL A 7 24.25 -13.35 4.00
CA VAL A 7 23.58 -14.60 3.56
C VAL A 7 22.70 -15.15 4.67
N LEU A 8 23.20 -15.14 5.91
CA LEU A 8 22.44 -15.57 7.07
C LEU A 8 21.23 -14.65 7.32
N ALA A 9 21.40 -13.34 7.21
CA ALA A 9 20.31 -12.37 7.34
C ALA A 9 19.20 -12.58 6.29
N VAL A 10 19.57 -12.86 5.03
CA VAL A 10 18.61 -13.24 3.96
C VAL A 10 17.85 -14.49 4.38
N ALA A 11 18.54 -15.57 4.75
CA ALA A 11 17.91 -16.83 5.15
C ALA A 11 16.93 -16.64 6.32
N LEU A 12 17.31 -15.83 7.32
CA LEU A 12 16.49 -15.51 8.47
C LEU A 12 15.24 -14.73 8.09
N LEU A 13 15.32 -13.73 7.20
CA LEU A 13 14.16 -12.93 6.78
C LEU A 13 13.19 -13.69 5.87
N THR A 14 13.70 -14.65 5.07
CA THR A 14 12.87 -15.46 4.17
C THR A 14 12.24 -16.67 4.84
N ALA A 15 12.67 -17.02 6.06
CA ALA A 15 12.08 -18.12 6.82
C ALA A 15 10.62 -17.83 7.20
N ALA A 16 9.84 -18.89 7.46
CA ALA A 16 8.45 -18.71 7.85
C ALA A 16 8.35 -17.97 9.21
N PRO A 17 7.32 -17.15 9.43
CA PRO A 17 7.18 -16.37 10.66
C PRO A 17 7.10 -17.19 11.95
N SER A 18 6.69 -18.46 11.84
CA SER A 18 6.59 -19.42 12.94
C SER A 18 7.78 -20.38 13.00
N SER A 19 8.76 -20.25 12.11
CA SER A 19 9.95 -21.08 12.15
C SER A 19 10.72 -20.82 13.46
N PRO A 20 11.07 -21.88 14.22
CA PRO A 20 11.83 -21.73 15.44
C PRO A 20 13.13 -21.00 15.12
N ALA A 21 13.45 -20.01 15.95
CA ALA A 21 14.70 -19.30 15.81
C ALA A 21 15.85 -20.28 16.15
N PRO A 22 16.98 -20.26 15.41
CA PRO A 22 18.11 -21.12 15.73
C PRO A 22 18.57 -20.93 17.19
N ALA A 23 19.03 -22.00 17.83
CA ALA A 23 19.61 -21.89 19.17
C ALA A 23 20.81 -20.93 19.15
N GLY A 24 20.93 -20.06 20.16
CA GLY A 24 22.01 -19.07 20.24
C GLY A 24 21.89 -17.88 19.28
N ILE A 25 20.79 -17.75 18.53
CA ILE A 25 20.62 -16.63 17.57
C ILE A 25 20.65 -15.26 18.28
N GLN A 26 20.21 -15.20 19.54
CA GLN A 26 20.25 -13.97 20.32
C GLN A 26 21.68 -13.46 20.53
N ASP A 27 22.65 -14.36 20.71
CA ASP A 27 24.06 -13.98 20.90
C ASP A 27 24.67 -13.41 19.61
N MET A 28 24.08 -13.75 18.45
CA MET A 28 24.47 -13.22 17.15
C MET A 28 23.84 -11.85 16.84
N PHE A 29 22.96 -11.32 17.71
CA PHE A 29 22.31 -10.02 17.53
C PHE A 29 23.26 -8.87 17.13
N PRO A 30 24.38 -8.61 17.83
CA PRO A 30 25.25 -7.48 17.48
C PRO A 30 25.85 -7.59 16.08
N VAL A 31 26.07 -8.81 15.59
CA VAL A 31 26.59 -9.07 14.24
C VAL A 31 25.49 -8.97 13.19
N LEU A 32 24.30 -9.51 13.48
CA LEU A 32 23.20 -9.61 12.52
C LEU A 32 22.33 -8.35 12.40
N ARG A 33 22.32 -7.49 13.43
CA ARG A 33 21.48 -6.29 13.46
C ARG A 33 21.67 -5.41 12.22
N GLY A 34 22.92 -5.06 11.90
CA GLY A 34 23.25 -4.19 10.76
C GLY A 34 22.78 -4.77 9.42
N PRO A 35 23.21 -6.00 9.06
CA PRO A 35 22.75 -6.68 7.85
C PRO A 35 21.24 -6.84 7.76
N LEU A 36 20.56 -7.22 8.85
CA LEU A 36 19.11 -7.38 8.88
C LEU A 36 18.39 -6.06 8.64
N GLN A 37 18.79 -4.97 9.31
CA GLN A 37 18.19 -3.65 9.08
C GLN A 37 18.44 -3.17 7.66
N ALA A 38 19.66 -3.32 7.13
CA ALA A 38 19.99 -2.93 5.76
C ALA A 38 19.16 -3.69 4.71
N LEU A 39 19.01 -5.01 4.87
CA LEU A 39 18.16 -5.82 4.00
C LEU A 39 16.69 -5.47 4.15
N ALA A 40 16.20 -5.28 5.38
CA ALA A 40 14.80 -4.97 5.64
C ALA A 40 14.38 -3.61 5.03
N LEU A 41 15.27 -2.62 5.09
CA LEU A 41 15.08 -1.33 4.41
C LEU A 41 15.08 -1.50 2.89
N ARG A 42 16.05 -2.24 2.35
CA ARG A 42 16.18 -2.46 0.90
C ARG A 42 15.00 -3.25 0.32
N TRP A 43 14.47 -4.21 1.06
CA TRP A 43 13.29 -4.98 0.66
C TRP A 43 11.97 -4.27 0.97
N GLU A 44 12.05 -3.06 1.51
CA GLU A 44 10.89 -2.22 1.81
C GLU A 44 9.89 -2.93 2.75
N ILE A 45 10.42 -3.71 3.70
CA ILE A 45 9.67 -4.38 4.78
C ILE A 45 9.89 -3.67 6.14
N LEU A 46 10.80 -2.71 6.16
CA LEU A 46 11.09 -1.82 7.28
C LEU A 46 11.16 -0.37 6.77
N ASP A 47 10.56 0.56 7.49
CA ASP A 47 10.68 1.99 7.20
C ASP A 47 11.94 2.59 7.86
N PRO A 48 12.64 3.55 7.21
CA PRO A 48 13.78 4.24 7.82
C PRO A 48 13.48 4.86 9.20
N ARG A 49 12.24 5.29 9.46
CA ARG A 49 11.81 5.86 10.74
C ARG A 49 11.69 4.80 11.83
N GLU A 50 11.43 3.55 11.46
CA GLU A 50 11.24 2.43 12.37
C GLU A 50 12.57 1.81 12.85
N VAL A 51 13.70 2.09 12.17
CA VAL A 51 15.04 1.53 12.48
C VAL A 51 15.48 1.78 13.93
N ARG A 52 14.98 2.86 14.55
CA ARG A 52 15.27 3.23 15.94
C ARG A 52 14.57 2.33 16.96
N TYR A 53 13.50 1.65 16.55
CA TYR A 53 12.63 0.87 17.42
C TYR A 53 12.72 -0.64 17.09
N ILE A 54 12.80 -0.99 15.81
CA ILE A 54 12.86 -2.38 15.34
C ILE A 54 14.31 -2.85 15.24
N LEU A 55 14.60 -4.02 15.81
CA LEU A 55 15.94 -4.58 16.01
C LEU A 55 16.82 -3.64 16.87
N ALA A 56 16.20 -2.94 17.83
CA ALA A 56 16.91 -1.98 18.67
C ALA A 56 17.61 -2.66 19.86
N ARG A 57 16.99 -3.71 20.41
CA ARG A 57 17.40 -4.40 21.63
C ARG A 57 17.52 -5.90 21.40
N GLN A 58 18.42 -6.55 22.15
CA GLN A 58 18.67 -7.98 22.01
C GLN A 58 17.49 -8.80 22.56
N GLU A 59 16.86 -8.34 23.65
CA GLU A 59 15.71 -9.03 24.25
C GLU A 59 14.52 -9.16 23.28
N ASP A 60 14.31 -8.18 22.41
CA ASP A 60 13.20 -8.13 21.46
C ASP A 60 13.53 -8.79 20.12
N PHE A 61 14.77 -9.25 19.93
CA PHE A 61 15.30 -9.64 18.63
C PHE A 61 14.44 -10.69 17.90
N VAL A 62 14.01 -11.73 18.61
CA VAL A 62 13.20 -12.81 18.03
C VAL A 62 11.81 -12.30 17.64
N ALA A 63 11.22 -11.42 18.45
CA ALA A 63 9.91 -10.83 18.17
C ALA A 63 9.99 -9.93 16.93
N ASP A 64 11.00 -9.07 16.86
CA ASP A 64 11.27 -8.18 15.72
C ASP A 64 11.57 -8.97 14.44
N LEU A 65 12.36 -10.04 14.54
CA LEU A 65 12.64 -10.90 13.40
C LEU A 65 11.35 -11.55 12.87
N ASN A 66 10.47 -12.02 13.76
CA ASN A 66 9.19 -12.59 13.36
C ASN A 66 8.25 -11.55 12.75
N LEU A 67 8.26 -10.31 13.25
CA LEU A 67 7.55 -9.19 12.62
C LEU A 67 8.05 -8.96 11.18
N LEU A 68 9.36 -8.89 10.97
CA LEU A 68 9.96 -8.69 9.65
C LEU A 68 9.66 -9.85 8.70
N ARG A 69 9.68 -11.11 9.18
CA ARG A 69 9.26 -12.29 8.40
C ARG A 69 7.80 -12.20 7.95
N ARG A 70 6.89 -11.76 8.83
CA ARG A 70 5.46 -11.57 8.48
C ARG A 70 5.32 -10.52 7.38
N ARG A 71 5.95 -9.34 7.58
CA ARG A 71 5.94 -8.25 6.59
C ARG A 71 6.54 -8.69 5.25
N HIS A 72 7.63 -9.46 5.25
CA HIS A 72 8.19 -10.04 4.04
C HIS A 72 7.20 -10.96 3.33
N GLY A 73 6.49 -11.84 4.05
CA GLY A 73 5.44 -12.68 3.48
C GLY A 73 4.30 -11.87 2.84
N GLU A 74 3.83 -10.84 3.54
CA GLU A 74 2.73 -9.97 3.08
C GLU A 74 3.11 -9.12 1.86
N LEU A 75 4.36 -8.66 1.81
CA LEU A 75 4.87 -7.72 0.81
C LEU A 75 5.65 -8.37 -0.36
N LYS A 76 5.78 -9.70 -0.37
CA LYS A 76 6.60 -10.43 -1.37
C LYS A 76 6.20 -10.14 -2.83
N ASN A 77 4.89 -10.07 -3.12
CA ASN A 77 4.34 -9.86 -4.47
C ASN A 77 3.67 -8.48 -4.62
N VAL A 78 4.05 -7.55 -3.74
CA VAL A 78 3.49 -6.21 -3.68
C VAL A 78 4.37 -5.24 -4.46
N PRO A 79 3.79 -4.32 -5.26
CA PRO A 79 4.56 -3.31 -5.98
C PRO A 79 5.56 -2.58 -5.07
N SER A 80 6.69 -2.18 -5.66
CA SER A 80 7.70 -1.40 -4.94
C SER A 80 7.19 0.00 -4.64
N ILE A 81 7.76 0.69 -3.65
CA ILE A 81 7.34 2.06 -3.36
C ILE A 81 7.62 3.03 -4.51
N ALA A 82 8.63 2.72 -5.34
CA ALA A 82 9.00 3.52 -6.49
C ALA A 82 7.85 3.61 -7.52
N ASP A 83 7.01 2.58 -7.62
CA ASP A 83 5.85 2.61 -8.52
C ASP A 83 4.84 3.71 -8.15
N SER A 84 4.84 4.18 -6.89
CA SER A 84 4.02 5.32 -6.51
C SER A 84 4.33 6.57 -7.33
N GLN A 85 5.54 6.73 -7.87
CA GLN A 85 5.92 7.90 -8.68
C GLN A 85 5.23 7.95 -10.04
N ARG A 86 4.61 6.85 -10.50
CA ARG A 86 3.82 6.81 -11.74
C ARG A 86 2.50 7.56 -11.63
N PHE A 87 2.02 7.79 -10.41
CA PHE A 87 0.71 8.36 -10.15
C PHE A 87 0.81 9.84 -9.73
N PRO A 88 -0.28 10.62 -9.89
CA PRO A 88 -0.29 12.04 -9.56
C PRO A 88 0.12 12.32 -8.11
N GLU A 89 0.62 13.53 -7.86
CA GLU A 89 0.96 13.95 -6.50
C GLU A 89 -0.27 14.04 -5.59
N ARG A 90 -0.02 13.89 -4.29
CA ARG A 90 -1.08 13.88 -3.27
C ARG A 90 -1.99 15.12 -3.33
N ALA A 91 -1.45 16.29 -3.65
CA ALA A 91 -2.23 17.51 -3.79
C ALA A 91 -3.29 17.39 -4.89
N ALA A 92 -2.88 17.02 -6.11
CA ALA A 92 -3.80 16.79 -7.22
C ALA A 92 -4.83 15.70 -6.92
N VAL A 93 -4.41 14.61 -6.26
CA VAL A 93 -5.33 13.53 -5.86
C VAL A 93 -6.38 14.03 -4.84
N ASN A 94 -6.00 14.90 -3.91
CA ASN A 94 -6.95 15.47 -2.96
C ASN A 94 -8.02 16.32 -3.66
N ASP A 95 -7.66 17.08 -4.69
CA ASP A 95 -8.60 17.87 -5.48
C ASP A 95 -9.58 16.96 -6.24
N LEU A 96 -9.08 15.88 -6.85
CA LEU A 96 -9.91 14.87 -7.51
C LEU A 96 -10.87 14.18 -6.54
N LEU A 97 -10.41 13.85 -5.34
CA LEU A 97 -11.26 13.27 -4.29
C LEU A 97 -12.29 14.27 -3.76
N ALA A 98 -11.94 15.55 -3.65
CA ALA A 98 -12.89 16.60 -3.28
C ALA A 98 -13.99 16.73 -4.34
N PHE A 99 -13.62 16.71 -5.63
CA PHE A 99 -14.58 16.72 -6.73
C PHE A 99 -15.49 15.48 -6.71
N ASN A 100 -14.92 14.28 -6.50
CA ASN A 100 -15.71 13.05 -6.36
C ASN A 100 -16.75 13.17 -5.22
N ARG A 101 -16.35 13.67 -4.04
CA ARG A 101 -17.28 13.87 -2.91
C ARG A 101 -18.38 14.88 -3.24
N ALA A 102 -18.04 15.98 -3.91
CA ALA A 102 -19.03 16.96 -4.34
C ALA A 102 -20.03 16.35 -5.34
N TYR A 103 -19.55 15.54 -6.28
CA TYR A 103 -20.42 14.82 -7.22
C TYR A 103 -21.32 13.79 -6.54
N ARG A 104 -20.77 13.02 -5.59
CA ARG A 104 -21.56 12.09 -4.76
C ARG A 104 -22.67 12.83 -4.02
N GLN A 105 -22.36 13.95 -3.38
CA GLN A 105 -23.34 14.78 -2.67
C GLN A 105 -24.42 15.32 -3.62
N HIS A 106 -24.04 15.71 -4.84
CA HIS A 106 -24.99 16.15 -5.85
C HIS A 106 -25.99 15.04 -6.23
N ILE A 107 -25.54 13.80 -6.41
CA ILE A 107 -26.44 12.66 -6.68
C ILE A 107 -27.37 12.39 -5.49
N ASP A 108 -26.83 12.42 -4.28
CA ASP A 108 -27.57 12.15 -3.04
C ASP A 108 -28.74 13.12 -2.84
N VAL A 109 -28.52 14.41 -3.11
CA VAL A 109 -29.57 15.45 -3.06
C VAL A 109 -30.66 15.23 -4.13
N ARG A 110 -30.32 14.67 -5.29
CA ARG A 110 -31.27 14.40 -6.39
C ARG A 110 -32.10 13.13 -6.17
N GLN A 111 -31.55 12.14 -5.49
CA GLN A 111 -32.18 10.84 -5.28
C GLN A 111 -33.61 10.89 -4.72
N PRO A 112 -33.97 11.74 -3.73
CA PRO A 112 -35.35 11.85 -3.25
C PRO A 112 -36.28 12.60 -4.21
N LEU A 113 -35.74 13.40 -5.15
CA LEU A 113 -36.52 14.20 -6.10
C LEU A 113 -36.83 13.44 -7.38
N GLU A 114 -35.93 12.57 -7.83
CA GLU A 114 -36.00 11.86 -9.11
C GLU A 114 -36.36 10.38 -8.94
N LEU A 115 -37.56 10.12 -8.40
CA LEU A 115 -38.06 8.76 -8.12
C LEU A 115 -38.10 7.85 -9.37
N LEU A 116 -38.32 8.42 -10.55
CA LEU A 116 -38.35 7.67 -11.82
C LEU A 116 -36.96 7.16 -12.25
N ASN A 117 -35.89 7.88 -11.89
CA ASN A 117 -34.50 7.56 -12.24
C ASN A 117 -33.73 7.00 -11.04
N TRP A 118 -34.42 6.62 -9.97
CA TRP A 118 -33.81 6.25 -8.68
C TRP A 118 -32.78 5.13 -8.81
N TRP A 119 -33.04 4.15 -9.68
CA TRP A 119 -32.10 3.04 -9.92
C TRP A 119 -30.80 3.53 -10.57
N GLU A 120 -30.88 4.37 -11.60
CA GLU A 120 -29.70 4.90 -12.29
C GLU A 120 -28.85 5.77 -11.36
N LEU A 121 -29.48 6.60 -10.54
CA LEU A 121 -28.78 7.41 -9.53
C LEU A 121 -28.08 6.52 -8.50
N ARG A 122 -28.70 5.41 -8.09
CA ARG A 122 -28.09 4.46 -7.16
C ARG A 122 -26.87 3.77 -7.77
N VAL A 123 -26.92 3.38 -9.04
CA VAL A 123 -25.76 2.80 -9.74
C VAL A 123 -24.66 3.85 -9.90
N ALA A 124 -24.99 5.09 -10.29
CA ALA A 124 -24.02 6.18 -10.39
C ALA A 124 -23.32 6.46 -9.05
N LEU A 125 -24.04 6.35 -7.94
CA LEU A 125 -23.49 6.50 -6.59
C LEU A 125 -22.52 5.35 -6.25
N GLN A 126 -22.85 4.11 -6.58
CA GLN A 126 -21.95 2.96 -6.40
C GLN A 126 -20.69 3.07 -7.25
N GLU A 127 -20.81 3.47 -8.51
CA GLU A 127 -19.66 3.72 -9.38
C GLU A 127 -18.77 4.83 -8.82
N THR A 128 -19.38 5.93 -8.34
CA THR A 128 -18.66 7.05 -7.71
C THR A 128 -17.89 6.59 -6.47
N ASP A 129 -18.48 5.73 -5.64
CA ASP A 129 -17.80 5.15 -4.47
C ASP A 129 -16.63 4.24 -4.85
N HIS A 130 -16.81 3.42 -5.89
CA HIS A 130 -15.73 2.57 -6.38
C HIS A 130 -14.55 3.41 -6.89
N LEU A 131 -14.83 4.45 -7.69
CA LEU A 131 -13.80 5.39 -8.15
C LEU A 131 -13.14 6.13 -6.99
N TYR A 132 -13.89 6.52 -5.96
CA TYR A 132 -13.33 7.09 -4.75
C TYR A 132 -12.29 6.15 -4.13
N GLN A 133 -12.60 4.86 -3.99
CA GLN A 133 -11.67 3.88 -3.40
C GLN A 133 -10.37 3.74 -4.21
N VAL A 134 -10.44 3.81 -5.54
CA VAL A 134 -9.26 3.81 -6.41
C VAL A 134 -8.37 5.01 -6.11
N TRP A 135 -8.95 6.21 -6.12
CA TRP A 135 -8.20 7.46 -5.90
C TRP A 135 -7.72 7.62 -4.44
N ASP A 136 -8.45 7.06 -3.48
CA ASP A 136 -8.05 7.00 -2.07
C ASP A 136 -6.80 6.12 -1.88
N ALA A 137 -6.73 4.98 -2.59
CA ALA A 137 -5.55 4.13 -2.60
C ALA A 137 -4.33 4.84 -3.23
N VAL A 138 -4.53 5.61 -4.30
CA VAL A 138 -3.47 6.46 -4.87
C VAL A 138 -2.99 7.48 -3.84
N ARG A 139 -3.90 8.18 -3.16
CA ARG A 139 -3.56 9.18 -2.13
C ARG A 139 -2.68 8.56 -1.04
N ASP A 140 -3.06 7.38 -0.55
CA ASP A 140 -2.36 6.69 0.53
C ASP A 140 -0.97 6.21 0.07
N ALA A 141 -0.85 5.70 -1.16
CA ALA A 141 0.44 5.33 -1.75
C ALA A 141 1.40 6.53 -1.94
N ARG A 142 0.86 7.72 -2.23
CA ARG A 142 1.62 8.98 -2.40
C ARG A 142 1.86 9.74 -1.09
N CYS A 143 1.37 9.25 0.05
CA CYS A 143 1.49 9.95 1.32
C CYS A 143 2.84 9.68 2.00
N ASP A 144 3.77 10.64 1.98
CA ASP A 144 5.08 10.51 2.61
C ASP A 144 5.06 10.48 4.15
N TYR A 145 3.92 10.78 4.76
CA TYR A 145 3.73 10.61 6.21
C TYR A 145 3.53 9.15 6.59
N TYR A 146 3.08 8.30 5.68
CA TYR A 146 2.90 6.88 5.92
C TYR A 146 4.20 6.11 5.77
N TYR A 147 4.32 5.03 6.54
CA TYR A 147 5.43 4.10 6.42
C TYR A 147 5.43 3.39 5.08
N VAL A 148 6.62 3.04 4.59
CA VAL A 148 6.81 2.34 3.30
C VAL A 148 5.91 1.10 3.20
N THR A 149 5.77 0.33 4.28
CA THR A 149 4.91 -0.87 4.33
C THR A 149 3.44 -0.57 4.02
N VAL A 150 2.88 0.47 4.64
CA VAL A 150 1.49 0.92 4.43
C VAL A 150 1.30 1.40 3.00
N ARG A 151 2.24 2.21 2.49
CA ARG A 151 2.16 2.74 1.13
C ARG A 151 2.23 1.64 0.07
N ARG A 152 3.07 0.63 0.29
CA ARG A 152 3.14 -0.56 -0.58
C ARG A 152 1.85 -1.37 -0.56
N LEU A 153 1.24 -1.57 0.60
CA LEU A 153 -0.09 -2.21 0.68
C LEU A 153 -1.17 -1.38 -0.04
N ALA A 154 -1.10 -0.06 0.00
CA ALA A 154 -2.00 0.79 -0.78
C ALA A 154 -1.79 0.62 -2.30
N LEU A 155 -0.53 0.47 -2.77
CA LEU A 155 -0.24 0.13 -4.16
C LEU A 155 -0.76 -1.25 -4.57
N LYS A 156 -0.66 -2.25 -3.67
CA LYS A 156 -1.28 -3.56 -3.89
C LYS A 156 -2.79 -3.40 -4.08
N ARG A 157 -3.45 -2.70 -3.15
CA ARG A 157 -4.89 -2.45 -3.21
C ARG A 157 -5.28 -1.73 -4.50
N LEU A 158 -4.51 -0.73 -4.90
CA LEU A 158 -4.73 -0.01 -6.16
C LEU A 158 -4.68 -0.98 -7.36
N ARG A 159 -3.62 -1.79 -7.46
CA ARG A 159 -3.48 -2.79 -8.52
C ARG A 159 -4.65 -3.78 -8.53
N ASP A 160 -5.08 -4.24 -7.36
CA ASP A 160 -6.19 -5.17 -7.22
C ASP A 160 -7.54 -4.53 -7.62
N LEU A 161 -7.71 -3.22 -7.40
CA LEU A 161 -8.92 -2.48 -7.79
C LEU A 161 -9.00 -2.18 -9.29
N VAL A 162 -7.89 -1.79 -9.93
CA VAL A 162 -7.89 -1.38 -11.35
C VAL A 162 -7.49 -2.51 -12.31
N GLY A 163 -6.91 -3.60 -11.80
CA GLY A 163 -6.31 -4.66 -12.60
C GLY A 163 -4.85 -4.37 -12.96
N GLU A 164 -4.09 -5.44 -13.23
CA GLU A 164 -2.64 -5.33 -13.49
C GLU A 164 -2.32 -4.50 -14.74
N GLU A 165 -3.08 -4.67 -15.82
CA GLU A 165 -2.86 -3.96 -17.08
C GLU A 165 -3.03 -2.44 -16.93
N ALA A 166 -4.14 -2.00 -16.32
CA ALA A 166 -4.40 -0.59 -16.05
C ALA A 166 -3.37 0.00 -15.08
N TYR A 167 -2.97 -0.78 -14.07
CA TYR A 167 -1.96 -0.36 -13.09
C TYR A 167 -0.61 -0.09 -13.76
N TYR A 168 -0.08 -1.04 -14.55
CA TYR A 168 1.27 -0.89 -15.13
C TYR A 168 1.32 0.09 -16.30
N SER A 169 0.20 0.28 -17.02
CA SER A 169 0.07 1.33 -18.04
C SER A 169 -0.17 2.72 -17.45
N SER A 170 -0.33 2.84 -16.12
CA SER A 170 -0.67 4.10 -15.43
C SER A 170 -1.99 4.71 -15.92
N ASN A 171 -2.88 3.88 -16.45
CA ASN A 171 -4.18 4.30 -16.97
C ASN A 171 -5.23 4.20 -15.87
N LEU A 172 -5.29 5.23 -15.02
CA LEU A 172 -6.30 5.30 -13.95
C LEU A 172 -7.67 5.70 -14.50
N PRO A 173 -8.76 5.14 -13.95
CA PRO A 173 -10.10 5.58 -14.31
C PRO A 173 -10.33 7.04 -13.86
N PRO A 174 -11.32 7.74 -14.43
CA PRO A 174 -11.66 9.09 -14.00
C PRO A 174 -12.07 9.14 -12.52
N CYS A 175 -12.08 10.34 -11.91
CA CYS A 175 -12.49 10.50 -10.52
C CYS A 175 -14.01 10.43 -10.30
N VAL A 176 -14.81 10.52 -11.35
CA VAL A 176 -16.28 10.38 -11.35
C VAL A 176 -16.70 9.59 -12.61
N PRO A 177 -17.90 8.99 -12.67
CA PRO A 177 -18.35 8.21 -13.82
C PRO A 177 -18.66 9.07 -15.06
N LEU A 178 -17.61 9.53 -15.76
CA LEU A 178 -17.73 10.44 -16.91
C LEU A 178 -18.55 9.87 -18.08
N TRP A 179 -18.57 8.54 -18.25
CA TRP A 179 -19.39 7.87 -19.27
C TRP A 179 -20.89 8.11 -19.13
N ARG A 180 -21.38 8.48 -17.94
CA ARG A 180 -22.78 8.83 -17.73
C ARG A 180 -23.15 10.21 -18.27
N PHE A 181 -22.16 11.07 -18.52
CA PHE A 181 -22.39 12.40 -19.10
C PHE A 181 -22.50 12.34 -20.62
N GLU A 182 -21.86 11.36 -21.26
CA GLU A 182 -21.92 11.16 -22.71
C GLU A 182 -23.30 10.67 -23.18
N GLN A 183 -24.02 9.94 -22.33
CA GLN A 183 -25.38 9.43 -22.60
C GLN A 183 -26.47 10.52 -22.60
N ILE A 184 -26.13 11.76 -22.19
CA ILE A 184 -27.07 12.90 -22.09
C ILE A 184 -27.01 13.79 -23.34
N ARG A 185 -26.12 13.49 -24.31
CA ARG A 185 -26.07 14.16 -25.62
C ARG A 185 -26.96 13.47 -26.65
#